data_AF-A0A3L6S9N1-F1
#
_entry.id   AF-A0A3L6S9N1-F1
#
_cell.length_a   1.000
_cell.length_b   1.000
_cell.length_c   1.000
_cell.angle_alpha   90.00
_cell.angle_beta   90.00
_cell.angle_gamma   90.00
#
_symmetry.space_group_name_H-M   'P 1'
#
loop_
_entity.id
_entity.type
_entity.pdbx_description
1 polymer ?
#
loop_
_entity_poly.entity_id
_entity_poly.type
_entity_poly.pdbx_seq_one_letter_code
_entity_poly.pdbx_strand_id
1 'polypeptide(L)'
;MEEDLIARGIILATFNWPLQAKYYFYAHGGILIMEDVSFVTSDKIREAADKLDDALKAVAEGTLKPDREKDELSYALGTSEHIRCVRDMGVVPWKHGFSADIETYRSRCRRKAEQEEKMYSLEERVASIEGAMAVSQ
;
A
#
# COMPACT_ATOMS: atom_id res chain seq x y z
N MET A 1 -22.31 -9.81 0.21
CA MET A 1 -22.80 -8.45 -0.10
C MET A 1 -22.13 -7.93 -1.36
N GLU A 2 -20.80 -7.72 -1.38
CA GLU A 2 -20.09 -7.38 -2.63
C GLU A 2 -20.15 -8.49 -3.69
N GLU A 3 -19.99 -9.75 -3.27
CA GLU A 3 -20.01 -10.91 -4.19
C GLU A 3 -21.34 -11.07 -4.96
N ASP A 4 -22.47 -10.75 -4.31
CA ASP A 4 -23.79 -10.77 -4.95
C ASP A 4 -23.96 -9.62 -5.96
N LEU A 5 -23.33 -8.46 -5.69
CA LEU A 5 -23.32 -7.32 -6.62
C LEU A 5 -22.43 -7.60 -7.85
N ILE A 6 -21.27 -8.24 -7.63
CA ILE A 6 -20.38 -8.71 -8.70
C ILE A 6 -21.09 -9.78 -9.54
N ALA A 7 -21.80 -10.71 -8.92
CA ALA A 7 -22.58 -11.74 -9.62
C ALA A 7 -23.72 -11.14 -10.47
N ARG A 8 -24.25 -9.97 -10.07
CA ARG A 8 -25.23 -9.18 -10.84
C ARG A 8 -24.60 -8.27 -11.89
N GLY A 9 -23.27 -8.27 -12.03
CA GLY A 9 -22.55 -7.47 -13.03
C GLY A 9 -22.38 -5.99 -12.68
N ILE A 10 -22.57 -5.60 -11.41
CA ILE A 10 -22.43 -4.22 -10.94
C ILE A 10 -20.97 -3.97 -10.53
N ILE A 11 -20.32 -2.97 -11.14
CA ILE A 11 -18.94 -2.58 -10.83
C ILE A 11 -18.95 -1.67 -9.61
N LEU A 12 -18.35 -2.15 -8.51
CA LEU A 12 -18.23 -1.40 -7.26
C LEU A 12 -17.13 -0.35 -7.31
N ALA A 13 -17.31 0.77 -6.61
CA ALA A 13 -16.23 1.75 -6.41
C ALA A 13 -15.00 1.10 -5.74
N THR A 14 -15.23 0.15 -4.83
CA THR A 14 -14.18 -0.62 -4.15
C THR A 14 -13.63 -1.77 -4.98
N PHE A 15 -14.07 -2.01 -6.22
CA PHE A 15 -13.74 -3.23 -6.97
C PHE A 15 -12.22 -3.45 -7.10
N ASN A 16 -11.47 -2.38 -7.36
CA ASN A 16 -10.01 -2.42 -7.51
C ASN A 16 -9.23 -2.39 -6.19
N TRP A 17 -9.90 -2.30 -5.05
CA TRP A 17 -9.22 -2.21 -3.77
C TRP A 17 -8.69 -3.59 -3.32
N PRO A 18 -7.48 -3.64 -2.73
CA PRO A 18 -6.99 -4.83 -2.05
C PRO A 18 -7.98 -5.27 -0.96
N LEU A 19 -8.16 -6.58 -0.78
CA LEU A 19 -9.10 -7.12 0.21
C LEU A 19 -8.86 -6.56 1.62
N GLN A 20 -7.60 -6.37 1.99
CA GLN A 20 -7.22 -5.84 3.29
C GLN A 20 -7.74 -4.41 3.50
N ALA A 21 -7.52 -3.53 2.50
CA ALA A 21 -8.05 -2.17 2.54
C ALA A 21 -9.57 -2.18 2.69
N LYS A 22 -10.28 -3.04 1.93
CA LYS A 22 -11.73 -3.19 2.09
C LYS A 22 -12.11 -3.53 3.53
N TYR A 23 -11.53 -4.58 4.10
CA TYR A 23 -11.87 -5.02 5.46
C TYR A 23 -11.60 -3.93 6.50
N TYR A 24 -10.47 -3.22 6.39
CA TYR A 24 -10.16 -2.07 7.23
C TYR A 24 -11.27 -1.02 7.17
N PHE A 25 -11.57 -0.50 5.97
CA PHE A 25 -12.52 0.59 5.85
C PHE A 25 -13.93 0.16 6.25
N TYR A 26 -14.36 -1.08 5.95
CA TYR A 26 -15.64 -1.61 6.44
C TYR A 26 -15.70 -1.70 7.98
N ALA A 27 -14.64 -2.17 8.63
CA ALA A 27 -14.58 -2.26 10.09
C ALA A 27 -14.55 -0.88 10.77
N HIS A 28 -14.00 0.13 10.09
CA HIS A 28 -13.82 1.48 10.62
C HIS A 28 -14.91 2.48 10.21
N GLY A 29 -16.07 2.00 9.74
CA GLY A 29 -17.26 2.81 9.49
C GLY A 29 -17.41 3.28 8.04
N GLY A 30 -16.75 2.61 7.11
CA GLY A 30 -17.03 2.71 5.67
C GLY A 30 -18.29 1.94 5.32
N ILE A 31 -19.19 2.60 4.59
CA ILE A 31 -20.50 2.06 4.22
C ILE A 31 -20.58 2.07 2.70
N LEU A 32 -20.89 0.90 2.13
CA LEU A 32 -21.22 0.79 0.72
C LEU A 32 -22.72 1.06 0.54
N ILE A 33 -23.04 2.13 -0.17
CA ILE A 33 -24.44 2.45 -0.53
C ILE A 33 -24.81 1.64 -1.76
N MET A 34 -25.82 0.78 -1.64
CA MET A 34 -26.21 -0.13 -2.73
C MET A 34 -26.86 0.58 -3.92
N GLU A 35 -27.53 1.72 -3.70
CA GLU A 35 -28.26 2.44 -4.76
C GLU A 35 -27.32 3.15 -5.74
N ASP A 36 -26.31 3.85 -5.21
CA ASP A 36 -25.35 4.62 -6.02
C ASP A 36 -24.04 3.87 -6.26
N VAL A 37 -23.88 2.70 -5.65
CA VAL A 37 -22.64 1.88 -5.71
C VAL A 37 -21.42 2.62 -5.13
N SER A 38 -21.68 3.69 -4.37
CA SER A 38 -20.68 4.57 -3.80
C SER A 38 -20.20 4.06 -2.45
N PHE A 39 -18.93 4.29 -2.16
CA PHE A 39 -18.34 4.02 -0.86
C PHE A 39 -18.27 5.31 -0.04
N VAL A 40 -19.02 5.36 1.06
CA VAL A 40 -19.06 6.53 1.94
C VAL A 40 -18.24 6.25 3.18
N THR A 41 -17.26 7.10 3.43
CA THR A 41 -16.38 7.04 4.59
C THR A 41 -16.77 8.07 5.64
N SER A 42 -16.66 7.72 6.92
CA SER A 42 -16.79 8.70 8.00
C SER A 42 -15.63 9.72 8.00
N ASP A 43 -15.83 10.89 8.59
CA ASP A 43 -14.83 11.98 8.62
C ASP A 43 -13.46 11.53 9.14
N LYS A 44 -13.43 10.54 10.04
CA LYS A 44 -12.20 10.03 10.67
C LYS A 44 -11.32 9.21 9.72
N ILE A 45 -11.92 8.56 8.72
CA ILE A 45 -11.22 7.68 7.76
C ILE A 45 -11.22 8.24 6.34
N ARG A 46 -11.89 9.38 6.11
CA ARG A 46 -11.93 10.03 4.80
C ARG A 46 -10.55 10.36 4.25
N GLU A 47 -9.69 10.97 5.08
CA GLU A 47 -8.32 11.29 4.67
C GLU A 47 -7.51 10.03 4.29
N ALA A 48 -7.70 8.94 5.03
CA ALA A 48 -7.06 7.67 4.71
C ALA A 48 -7.60 7.08 3.39
N ALA A 49 -8.89 7.23 3.11
CA ALA A 49 -9.48 6.76 1.86
C ALA A 49 -8.98 7.55 0.65
N ASP A 50 -8.89 8.88 0.76
CA ASP A 50 -8.33 9.74 -0.29
C ASP A 50 -6.86 9.34 -0.59
N LYS A 51 -6.07 9.10 0.46
CA LYS A 51 -4.68 8.63 0.29
C LYS A 51 -4.58 7.20 -0.26
N LEU A 52 -5.56 6.35 -0.01
CA LEU A 52 -5.61 5.01 -0.62
C LEU A 52 -5.80 5.13 -2.13
N ASP A 53 -6.70 6.00 -2.59
CA ASP A 53 -6.88 6.22 -4.02
C ASP A 53 -5.61 6.76 -4.69
N ASP A 54 -4.89 7.66 -4.02
CA ASP A 54 -3.59 8.14 -4.49
C ASP A 54 -2.53 7.02 -4.52
N ALA A 55 -2.50 6.15 -3.51
CA ALA A 55 -1.61 4.99 -3.48
C ALA A 55 -1.91 4.04 -4.64
N LEU A 56 -3.19 3.71 -4.88
CA LEU A 56 -3.62 2.83 -5.96
C LEU A 56 -3.26 3.40 -7.34
N LYS A 57 -3.41 4.71 -7.54
CA LYS A 57 -2.93 5.38 -8.76
C LYS A 57 -1.42 5.25 -8.90
N ALA A 58 -0.65 5.47 -7.83
CA ALA A 58 0.80 5.33 -7.87
C ALA A 58 1.25 3.89 -8.16
N VAL A 59 0.50 2.87 -7.68
CA VAL A 59 0.73 1.46 -8.03
C VAL A 59 0.43 1.20 -9.50
N ALA A 60 -0.69 1.72 -10.01
CA ALA A 60 -1.07 1.58 -11.42
C ALA A 60 -0.06 2.24 -12.37
N GLU A 61 0.53 3.37 -11.97
CA GLU A 61 1.61 4.07 -12.69
C GLU A 61 2.98 3.36 -12.53
N GLY A 62 3.12 2.46 -11.57
CA GLY A 62 4.37 1.75 -11.26
C GLY A 62 5.37 2.57 -10.43
N THR A 63 5.00 3.77 -10.00
CA THR A 63 5.80 4.63 -9.10
C THR A 63 5.86 4.03 -7.70
N LEU A 64 4.76 3.45 -7.24
CA LEU A 64 4.71 2.70 -5.99
C LEU A 64 4.80 1.21 -6.32
N LYS A 65 5.84 0.54 -5.82
CA LYS A 65 5.89 -0.92 -5.77
C LYS A 65 5.44 -1.34 -4.38
N PRO A 66 4.19 -1.81 -4.20
CA PRO A 66 3.72 -2.24 -2.90
C PRO A 66 4.55 -3.44 -2.47
N ASP A 67 5.25 -3.30 -1.34
CA ASP A 67 5.80 -4.43 -0.58
C ASP A 67 4.86 -4.71 0.58
N ARG A 68 4.85 -5.92 1.11
CA ARG A 68 3.90 -6.29 2.15
C ARG A 68 3.97 -5.37 3.38
N GLU A 69 5.13 -4.86 3.78
CA GLU A 69 5.27 -3.95 4.93
C GLU A 69 4.93 -2.48 4.61
N LYS A 70 4.86 -2.15 3.32
CA LYS A 70 4.61 -0.82 2.73
C LYS A 70 3.59 -0.95 1.59
N ASP A 71 2.48 -1.58 1.89
CA ASP A 71 1.38 -1.77 0.96
C ASP A 71 0.55 -0.48 0.85
N GLU A 72 -0.45 -0.49 -0.02
CA GLU A 72 -1.30 0.66 -0.31
C GLU A 72 -2.04 1.13 0.95
N LEU A 73 -2.48 0.20 1.79
CA LEU A 73 -3.13 0.51 3.06
C LEU A 73 -2.16 1.13 4.08
N SER A 74 -0.93 0.63 4.18
CA SER A 74 0.11 1.20 5.05
C SER A 74 0.47 2.62 4.62
N TYR A 75 0.52 2.87 3.31
CA TYR A 75 0.72 4.21 2.76
C TYR A 75 -0.45 5.14 3.11
N ALA A 76 -1.68 4.68 2.88
CA ALA A 76 -2.91 5.41 3.21
C ALA A 76 -2.99 5.82 4.68
N LEU A 77 -2.63 4.91 5.59
CA LEU A 77 -2.65 5.13 7.04
C LEU A 77 -1.41 5.86 7.56
N GLY A 78 -0.35 5.98 6.76
CA GLY A 78 0.94 6.53 7.18
C GLY A 78 1.65 5.72 8.28
N THR A 79 1.22 4.49 8.54
CA THR A 79 1.79 3.62 9.56
C THR A 79 2.12 2.26 8.97
N SER A 80 3.35 1.79 9.21
CA SER A 80 3.75 0.45 8.81
C SER A 80 3.00 -0.62 9.63
N GLU A 81 2.76 -1.77 9.01
CA GLU A 81 2.11 -2.88 9.67
C GLU A 81 3.01 -3.60 10.69
N HIS A 82 2.46 -3.88 11.88
CA HIS A 82 3.20 -4.60 12.91
C HIS A 82 3.34 -6.09 12.55
N ILE A 83 4.58 -6.56 12.41
CA ILE A 83 4.99 -7.92 12.01
C ILE A 83 4.33 -9.08 12.80
N ARG A 84 3.76 -8.82 13.98
CA ARG A 84 3.21 -9.88 14.85
C ARG A 84 1.75 -10.23 14.55
N CYS A 85 0.99 -9.29 14.01
CA CYS A 85 -0.44 -9.46 13.78
C CYS A 85 -0.78 -8.90 12.42
N VAL A 86 -1.53 -9.69 11.66
CA VAL A 86 -2.08 -9.21 10.40
C VAL A 86 -3.21 -8.23 10.69
N ARG A 87 -3.09 -7.00 10.18
CA ARG A 87 -4.19 -6.02 10.19
C ARG A 87 -5.37 -6.64 9.45
N ASP A 88 -6.54 -6.55 10.07
CA ASP A 88 -7.84 -6.96 9.53
C ASP A 88 -8.11 -8.46 9.37
N MET A 89 -7.17 -9.35 9.74
CA MET A 89 -7.39 -10.81 9.80
C MET A 89 -7.51 -11.35 11.23
N GLY A 90 -7.55 -10.46 12.24
CA GLY A 90 -7.57 -10.85 13.66
C GLY A 90 -6.22 -11.38 14.14
N VAL A 91 -6.21 -12.32 15.09
CA VAL A 91 -4.98 -12.90 15.68
C VAL A 91 -4.38 -13.96 14.76
N VAL A 92 -4.13 -13.60 13.51
CA VAL A 92 -3.43 -14.43 12.53
C VAL A 92 -1.96 -14.00 12.50
N PRO A 93 -1.01 -14.93 12.71
CA PRO A 93 0.40 -14.61 12.57
C PRO A 93 0.72 -14.25 11.12
N TRP A 94 1.60 -13.27 10.93
CA TRP A 94 1.98 -12.74 9.61
C TRP A 94 2.34 -13.82 8.59
N LYS A 95 3.10 -14.83 9.00
CA LYS A 95 3.50 -15.97 8.14
C LYS A 95 2.31 -16.69 7.48
N HIS A 96 1.17 -16.73 8.16
CA HIS A 96 -0.03 -17.43 7.67
C HIS A 96 -0.96 -16.51 6.90
N GLY A 97 -1.06 -15.23 7.30
CA GLY A 97 -1.86 -14.26 6.53
C GLY A 97 -1.22 -13.84 5.21
N PHE A 98 0.11 -13.97 5.09
CA PHE A 98 0.89 -13.60 3.90
C PHE A 98 1.84 -14.71 3.49
N SER A 99 1.27 -15.89 3.20
CA SER A 99 2.05 -17.04 2.73
C SER A 99 2.71 -16.80 1.37
N ALA A 100 2.14 -15.92 0.53
CA ALA A 100 2.74 -15.51 -0.74
C ALA A 100 4.06 -14.73 -0.55
N ASP A 101 4.17 -13.96 0.54
CA ASP A 101 5.32 -13.12 0.87
C ASP A 101 6.27 -13.79 1.88
N ILE A 102 6.22 -15.12 1.98
CA ILE A 102 7.00 -15.86 2.98
C ILE A 102 8.51 -15.78 2.72
N GLU A 103 8.93 -15.64 1.46
CA GLU A 103 10.34 -15.52 1.09
C GLU A 103 10.93 -14.18 1.54
N THR A 104 10.11 -13.13 1.54
CA THR A 104 10.49 -11.81 2.03
C THR A 104 10.33 -11.71 3.55
N TYR A 105 9.61 -12.61 4.21
CA TYR A 105 9.39 -12.63 5.67
C TYR A 105 10.70 -12.65 6.48
N ARG A 106 10.89 -11.68 7.39
CA ARG A 106 12.08 -11.55 8.27
C ARG A 106 13.43 -11.47 7.54
N SER A 107 13.45 -11.35 6.21
CA SER A 107 14.70 -11.26 5.47
C SER A 107 15.31 -9.87 5.64
N ARG A 108 16.61 -9.82 5.92
CA ARG A 108 17.38 -8.56 5.89
C ARG A 108 17.57 -8.05 4.46
N CYS A 109 17.22 -8.84 3.45
CA CYS A 109 17.41 -8.54 2.03
C CYS A 109 16.66 -7.27 1.64
N ARG A 110 15.45 -7.04 2.17
CA ARG A 110 14.65 -5.84 1.89
C ARG A 110 15.37 -4.56 2.33
N ARG A 111 15.79 -4.51 3.59
CA ARG A 111 16.55 -3.36 4.12
C ARG A 111 17.87 -3.16 3.40
N LYS A 112 18.53 -4.24 2.97
CA LYS A 112 19.78 -4.18 2.22
C LYS A 112 19.57 -3.62 0.82
N ALA A 113 18.55 -4.07 0.09
CA ALA A 113 18.20 -3.54 -1.23
C ALA A 113 17.84 -2.05 -1.16
N GLU A 114 17.06 -1.63 -0.17
CA GLU A 114 16.77 -0.20 0.04
C GLU A 114 18.03 0.63 0.34
N GLN A 115 19.00 0.05 1.07
CA GLN A 115 20.28 0.71 1.33
C GLN A 115 21.12 0.79 0.07
N GLU A 116 21.15 -0.26 -0.75
CA GLU A 116 21.88 -0.31 -2.02
C GLU A 116 21.32 0.71 -3.03
N GLU A 117 19.99 0.80 -3.17
CA GLU A 117 19.34 1.80 -4.03
C GLU A 117 19.65 3.24 -3.58
N LYS A 118 19.57 3.49 -2.26
CA LYS A 118 19.94 4.80 -1.70
C LYS A 118 21.40 5.14 -1.92
N MET A 119 22.29 4.15 -1.79
CA MET A 119 23.72 4.32 -2.02
C MET A 119 23.98 4.65 -3.49
N TYR A 120 23.37 3.93 -4.43
CA TYR A 120 23.46 4.22 -5.86
C TYR A 120 22.96 5.63 -6.21
N SER A 121 21.81 6.04 -5.67
CA SER A 121 21.28 7.40 -5.87
C SER A 121 22.20 8.48 -5.29
N LEU A 122 22.87 8.21 -4.16
CA LEU A 122 23.86 9.11 -3.59
C LEU A 122 25.12 9.19 -4.47
N GLU A 123 25.61 8.06 -4.96
CA GLU A 123 26.76 7.98 -5.86
C GLU A 123 26.52 8.78 -7.15
N GLU A 124 25.34 8.66 -7.76
CA GLU A 124 24.95 9.44 -8.94
C GLU A 124 24.95 10.96 -8.68
N ARG A 125 24.41 11.37 -7.53
CA ARG A 125 24.40 12.78 -7.12
C ARG A 125 25.81 13.30 -6.86
N VAL A 126 26.67 12.52 -6.21
CA VAL A 126 28.07 12.89 -5.95
C VAL A 126 28.84 13.02 -7.26
N ALA A 127 28.70 12.06 -8.19
CA ALA A 127 29.34 12.12 -9.50
C ALA A 127 28.90 13.35 -10.31
N SER A 128 27.62 13.72 -10.23
CA SER A 128 27.10 14.94 -10.88
C SER A 128 27.71 16.21 -10.30
N ILE A 129 27.88 16.27 -8.97
CA ILE A 129 28.51 17.42 -8.28
C ILE A 129 30.00 17.50 -8.62
N GLU A 130 30.72 16.38 -8.57
CA GLU A 130 32.14 16.32 -8.91
C GLU A 130 32.39 16.74 -10.37
N GLY A 131 31.53 16.31 -11.30
CA GLY A 131 31.58 16.77 -12.69
C GLY A 131 31.35 18.27 -12.83
N ALA A 132 30.37 18.85 -12.14
CA ALA A 132 30.11 20.29 -12.16
C ALA A 132 31.28 21.11 -11.55
N MET A 133 31.92 20.59 -10.50
CA MET A 133 33.10 21.20 -9.90
C MET A 133 34.33 21.14 -10.83
N ALA A 134 34.52 20.04 -11.55
CA ALA A 134 35.63 19.89 -12.50
C ALA A 134 35.47 20.80 -13.74
N VAL A 135 34.24 21.10 -14.15
CA VAL A 135 33.94 22.05 -15.26
C VAL A 135 34.11 23.52 -14.84
N SER A 136 34.08 23.80 -13.54
CA SER A 136 34.20 25.16 -13.00
C SER A 136 35.66 25.57 -12.67
N GLN A 137 36.64 24.70 -12.93
CA GLN A 137 38.08 24.96 -12.79
C GLN A 137 38.73 25.28 -14.14
#